data_AF-A0A1S8WP01-F1
#
_entry.id   AF-A0A1S8WP01-F1
#
_cell.length_a   1.000
_cell.length_b   1.000
_cell.length_c   1.000
_cell.angle_alpha   90.00
_cell.angle_beta   90.00
_cell.angle_gamma   90.00
#
_symmetry.space_group_name_H-M   'P 1'
#
loop_
_entity.id
_entity.type
_entity.pdbx_description
1 polymer ?
#
loop_
_entity_poly.entity_id
_entity_poly.type
_entity_poly.pdbx_seq_one_letter_code
_entity_poly.pdbx_strand_id
1 'polypeptide(L)'
;MRLLQSLGGPVRLIRTAIAQSITAVAQYDWPDNWPNLLGELTRMLDEVAMGTDLSPEQSKAITHGAMQALVDLDIPQITPVLMPSLVRILCDGQRFGDATRRNAVSVISNLVNTTLSLNDKSIFNAAVGCHLRPCINSLIAGLTSTDHSLEESAFESAVIQLLTTLCVEMPGFVSSHLDGGLPGLTTALWQILQRVTNFYVQLKVFSRRRDLPSGSQLSEDEDVVDSDGLCCAELLVAIKTRITCQETGCRYSLTSDQCTFSLQIRRWSSSVTEFLEDTQEALGCSVRLSALDVMKKFSELFPGWSVSLNKTLNQLFSTAELQHSRGDPDWWKLLEVALLLVGTFSSCLFLHQADGAPDVQTASVPIRLDTICSRYLLPSLRQSDLPFLKVAALHCIARLSIHDYPGGPRLEDLPAVLADALSQSQPSVLRVASVKALGSVGSRLRQVCAAASTPMSAITQHLPNLVASVVDCLSSFGEPILDDGLYALYAVLRIDPQGFTLSAQNQVTAIMVDLFKHCLSVASTLSVYLDILHTIQETGNQSSSEALEQAFLPMLLTCLEQQDTLESVVVELSWNADDVRDSISGALHNSMTSIPCDTLCSSV
;
A
#
# COMPACT_ATOMS: atom_id res chain seq x y z
N MET A 1 8.03 17.85 41.10
CA MET A 1 9.20 18.77 41.03
C MET A 1 10.52 18.09 40.65
N ARG A 2 11.00 17.02 41.32
CA ARG A 2 12.30 16.37 40.98
C ARG A 2 12.34 15.68 39.61
N LEU A 3 11.20 15.14 39.13
CA LEU A 3 11.12 14.48 37.82
C LEU A 3 11.33 15.48 36.67
N LEU A 4 10.69 16.66 36.71
CA LEU A 4 10.81 17.68 35.67
C LEU A 4 12.24 18.21 35.52
N GLN A 5 12.95 18.42 36.62
CA GLN A 5 14.37 18.82 36.60
C GLN A 5 15.27 17.77 35.95
N SER A 6 14.85 16.50 35.95
CA SER A 6 15.61 15.39 35.39
C SER A 6 15.38 15.21 33.88
N LEU A 7 14.44 15.96 33.28
CA LEU A 7 14.25 15.99 31.82
C LEU A 7 15.45 16.58 31.08
N GLY A 8 16.27 17.42 31.74
CA GLY A 8 17.54 17.91 31.21
C GLY A 8 18.72 16.96 31.37
N GLY A 9 18.48 15.70 31.77
CA GLY A 9 19.52 14.72 32.03
C GLY A 9 20.31 14.32 30.77
N PRO A 10 21.62 14.01 30.89
CA PRO A 10 22.48 13.70 29.75
C PRO A 10 22.16 12.34 29.11
N VAL A 11 21.66 11.38 29.89
CA VAL A 11 21.37 10.01 29.43
C VAL A 11 19.98 9.93 28.79
N ARG A 12 19.92 9.59 27.49
CA ARG A 12 18.68 9.50 26.70
C ARG A 12 17.65 8.53 27.30
N LEU A 13 18.04 7.29 27.61
CA LEU A 13 17.13 6.27 28.13
C LEU A 13 16.48 6.71 29.45
N ILE A 14 17.25 7.32 30.35
CA ILE A 14 16.76 7.85 31.61
C ILE A 14 15.77 8.99 31.36
N ARG A 15 16.10 9.91 30.45
CA ARG A 15 15.21 11.02 30.09
C ARG A 15 13.88 10.52 29.50
N THR A 16 13.93 9.51 28.63
CA THR A 16 12.72 8.90 28.05
C THR A 16 11.85 8.21 29.11
N ALA A 17 12.44 7.43 30.01
CA ALA A 17 11.70 6.81 31.11
C ALA A 17 11.06 7.86 32.04
N ILE A 18 11.77 8.97 32.30
CA ILE A 18 11.26 10.08 33.12
C ILE A 18 10.12 10.81 32.41
N ALA A 19 10.25 11.08 31.11
CA ALA A 19 9.19 11.70 30.31
C ALA A 19 7.92 10.83 30.31
N GLN A 20 8.05 9.52 30.06
CA GLN A 20 6.93 8.58 30.14
C GLN A 20 6.32 8.50 31.53
N SER A 21 7.13 8.54 32.59
CA SER A 21 6.65 8.57 33.98
C SER A 21 5.86 9.86 34.27
N ILE A 22 6.30 11.00 33.74
CA ILE A 22 5.59 12.27 33.87
C ILE A 22 4.27 12.20 33.12
N THR A 23 4.24 11.71 31.88
CA THR A 23 3.03 11.50 31.10
C THR A 23 2.02 10.61 31.86
N ALA A 24 2.48 9.46 32.34
CA ALA A 24 1.61 8.51 33.05
C ALA A 24 1.00 9.10 34.32
N VAL A 25 1.77 9.90 35.09
CA VAL A 25 1.24 10.60 36.27
C VAL A 25 0.26 11.70 35.85
N ALA A 26 0.61 12.47 34.81
CA ALA A 26 -0.22 13.56 34.31
C ALA A 26 -1.59 13.09 33.81
N GLN A 27 -1.71 11.87 33.27
CA GLN A 27 -3.01 11.29 32.87
C GLN A 27 -4.02 11.18 34.01
N TYR A 28 -3.56 11.07 35.27
CA TYR A 28 -4.44 10.96 36.44
C TYR A 28 -4.49 12.23 37.28
N ASP A 29 -3.38 12.95 37.38
CA ASP A 29 -3.23 14.07 38.31
C ASP A 29 -3.44 15.44 37.66
N TRP A 30 -3.41 15.56 36.34
CA TRP A 30 -3.64 16.83 35.65
C TRP A 30 -5.09 16.91 35.12
N PRO A 31 -5.79 18.07 35.17
CA PRO A 31 -5.34 19.39 35.64
C PRO A 31 -5.46 19.64 37.15
N ASP A 32 -6.24 18.85 37.87
CA ASP A 32 -6.71 19.20 39.21
C ASP A 32 -5.61 19.10 40.29
N ASN A 33 -4.82 18.03 40.28
CA ASN A 33 -3.81 17.73 41.30
C ASN A 33 -2.40 18.20 40.92
N TRP A 34 -2.13 18.46 39.64
CA TRP A 34 -0.85 18.98 39.15
C TRP A 34 -0.99 20.19 38.20
N PRO A 35 -1.62 21.29 38.64
CA PRO A 35 -1.98 22.42 37.76
C PRO A 35 -0.76 23.13 37.12
N ASN A 36 0.41 23.09 37.79
CA ASN A 36 1.61 23.81 37.35
C ASN A 36 2.45 23.07 36.29
N LEU A 37 2.15 21.80 36.00
CA LEU A 37 2.94 20.95 35.10
C LEU A 37 3.29 21.65 33.77
N LEU A 38 2.30 22.29 33.19
CA LEU A 38 2.40 22.92 31.88
C LEU A 38 3.17 24.22 31.92
N GLY A 39 2.92 25.07 32.92
CA GLY A 39 3.70 26.28 33.12
C GLY A 39 5.19 25.97 33.30
N GLU A 40 5.50 24.87 33.99
CA GLU A 40 6.87 24.39 34.17
C GLU A 40 7.49 23.84 32.87
N LEU A 41 6.75 23.07 32.06
CA LEU A 41 7.21 22.58 30.75
C LEU A 41 7.40 23.71 29.73
N THR A 42 6.44 24.64 29.63
CA THR A 42 6.53 25.82 28.75
C THR A 42 7.70 26.70 29.15
N ARG A 43 7.91 26.96 30.45
CA ARG A 43 9.07 27.72 30.94
C ARG A 43 10.38 27.06 30.53
N MET A 44 10.49 25.73 30.63
CA MET A 44 11.69 25.01 30.20
C MET A 44 11.93 25.13 28.69
N LEU A 45 10.88 25.05 27.86
CA LEU A 45 10.99 25.25 26.42
C LEU A 45 11.35 26.71 26.07
N ASP A 46 10.77 27.68 26.76
CA ASP A 46 11.07 29.11 26.57
C ASP A 46 12.51 29.45 26.97
N GLU A 47 13.03 28.91 28.07
CA GLU A 47 14.43 29.07 28.47
C GLU A 47 15.39 28.59 27.38
N VAL A 48 15.11 27.43 26.80
CA VAL A 48 15.86 26.90 25.67
C VAL A 48 15.70 27.79 24.43
N ALA A 49 14.47 28.20 24.12
CA ALA A 49 14.17 28.99 22.93
C ALA A 49 14.76 30.42 23.00
N MET A 50 14.93 31.00 24.20
CA MET A 50 15.54 32.31 24.43
C MET A 50 17.08 32.27 24.51
N GLY A 51 17.70 31.10 24.64
CA GLY A 51 19.16 30.95 24.57
C GLY A 51 19.89 31.48 25.81
N THR A 52 19.29 31.34 26.98
CA THR A 52 19.97 31.56 28.27
C THR A 52 21.11 30.54 28.46
N ASP A 53 21.95 30.69 29.50
CA ASP A 53 23.24 30.02 29.81
C ASP A 53 23.31 28.46 29.81
N LEU A 54 22.56 27.79 28.94
CA LEU A 54 22.48 26.35 28.76
C LEU A 54 23.42 25.92 27.64
N SER A 55 24.14 24.82 27.85
CA SER A 55 24.91 24.18 26.77
C SER A 55 23.96 23.69 25.64
N PRO A 56 24.45 23.56 24.39
CA PRO A 56 23.68 22.99 23.29
C PRO A 56 23.14 21.58 23.60
N GLU A 57 23.92 20.78 24.34
CA GLU A 57 23.53 19.42 24.77
C GLU A 57 22.41 19.44 25.82
N GLN A 58 22.48 20.34 26.79
CA GLN A 58 21.40 20.52 27.79
C GLN A 58 20.13 21.06 27.15
N SER A 59 20.27 22.01 26.22
CA SER A 59 19.15 22.55 25.45
C SER A 59 18.45 21.43 24.67
N LYS A 60 19.22 20.58 23.96
CA LYS A 60 18.71 19.40 23.27
C LYS A 60 18.04 18.41 24.23
N ALA A 61 18.63 18.14 25.39
CA ALA A 61 18.06 17.23 26.39
C ALA A 61 16.73 17.75 26.93
N ILE A 62 16.68 19.00 27.39
CA ILE A 62 15.46 19.63 27.92
C ILE A 62 14.35 19.64 26.87
N THR A 63 14.66 20.06 25.64
CA THR A 63 13.69 20.08 24.54
C THR A 63 13.14 18.68 24.26
N HIS A 64 14.01 17.67 24.16
CA HIS A 64 13.58 16.29 23.92
C HIS A 64 12.73 15.73 25.08
N GLY A 65 13.14 15.96 26.32
CA GLY A 65 12.42 15.46 27.49
C GLY A 65 11.06 16.12 27.66
N ALA A 66 10.99 17.45 27.52
CA ALA A 66 9.75 18.21 27.61
C ALA A 66 8.78 17.86 26.47
N MET A 67 9.27 17.74 25.23
CA MET A 67 8.45 17.34 24.08
C MET A 67 7.88 15.93 24.25
N GLN A 68 8.68 14.98 24.72
CA GLN A 68 8.22 13.60 24.93
C GLN A 68 7.15 13.51 26.04
N ALA A 69 7.23 14.34 27.07
CA ALA A 69 6.19 14.42 28.10
C ALA A 69 4.90 15.10 27.61
N LEU A 70 4.96 15.88 26.52
CA LEU A 70 3.83 16.62 25.94
C LEU A 70 3.10 15.85 24.83
N VAL A 71 3.81 15.01 24.07
CA VAL A 71 3.30 14.29 22.88
C VAL A 71 2.08 13.42 23.17
N ASP A 72 2.01 12.86 24.37
CA ASP A 72 0.99 11.89 24.81
C ASP A 72 -0.11 12.50 25.70
N LEU A 73 -0.13 13.84 25.85
CA LEU A 73 -1.15 14.55 26.64
C LEU A 73 -2.19 15.16 25.70
N ASP A 74 -3.41 14.64 25.73
CA ASP A 74 -4.55 15.18 24.96
C ASP A 74 -5.02 16.52 25.54
N ILE A 75 -4.46 17.65 25.07
CA ILE A 75 -4.80 18.96 25.65
C ILE A 75 -5.08 20.09 24.63
N PRO A 76 -6.37 20.34 24.33
CA PRO A 76 -6.86 21.44 23.48
C PRO A 76 -6.43 22.86 23.88
N GLN A 77 -6.55 23.18 25.17
CA GLN A 77 -6.58 24.57 25.66
C GLN A 77 -5.18 25.20 25.73
N ILE A 78 -4.14 24.39 25.59
CA ILE A 78 -2.74 24.79 25.76
C ILE A 78 -2.02 24.88 24.42
N THR A 79 -2.60 24.31 23.36
CA THR A 79 -2.11 24.44 21.99
C THR A 79 -1.64 25.87 21.68
N PRO A 80 -2.38 26.96 22.00
CA PRO A 80 -1.93 28.33 21.74
C PRO A 80 -0.73 28.79 22.60
N VAL A 81 -0.53 28.20 23.78
CA VAL A 81 0.54 28.56 24.73
C VAL A 81 1.86 27.88 24.37
N LEU A 82 1.82 26.63 23.89
CA LEU A 82 3.02 25.86 23.52
C LEU A 82 3.49 26.13 22.08
N MET A 83 2.56 26.44 21.16
CA MET A 83 2.86 26.65 19.74
C MET A 83 3.95 27.71 19.49
N PRO A 84 4.00 28.88 20.17
CA PRO A 84 5.03 29.90 19.91
C PRO A 84 6.46 29.39 20.16
N SER A 85 6.66 28.65 21.26
CA SER A 85 7.98 28.12 21.64
C SER A 85 8.41 27.01 20.69
N LEU A 86 7.47 26.13 20.29
CA LEU A 86 7.71 25.06 19.33
C LEU A 86 8.04 25.60 17.93
N VAL A 87 7.29 26.59 17.44
CA VAL A 87 7.56 27.24 16.15
C VAL A 87 8.93 27.95 16.17
N ARG A 88 9.31 28.59 17.28
CA ARG A 88 10.65 29.20 17.40
C ARG A 88 11.75 28.16 17.25
N ILE A 89 11.61 27.00 17.89
CA ILE A 89 12.56 25.88 17.76
C ILE A 89 12.59 25.37 16.31
N LEU A 90 11.44 25.22 15.68
CA LEU A 90 11.31 24.76 14.28
C LEU A 90 12.05 25.67 13.29
N CYS A 91 11.88 26.99 13.42
CA CYS A 91 12.39 27.96 12.46
C CYS A 91 13.87 28.33 12.65
N ASP A 92 14.44 28.08 13.83
CA ASP A 92 15.82 28.48 14.17
C ASP A 92 16.83 27.37 13.86
N GLY A 93 17.12 27.19 12.57
CA GLY A 93 18.09 26.20 12.08
C GLY A 93 19.56 26.53 12.41
N GLN A 94 19.85 27.72 12.94
CA GLN A 94 21.21 28.09 13.38
C GLN A 94 21.49 27.57 14.80
N ARG A 95 20.46 27.52 15.65
CA ARG A 95 20.59 27.11 17.06
C ARG A 95 20.18 25.67 17.32
N PHE A 96 19.26 25.13 16.54
CA PHE A 96 18.75 23.77 16.71
C PHE A 96 19.09 22.89 15.51
N GLY A 97 19.69 21.73 15.79
CA GLY A 97 19.91 20.71 14.77
C GLY A 97 18.61 19.99 14.37
N ASP A 98 18.65 19.30 13.24
CA ASP A 98 17.49 18.73 12.57
C ASP A 98 16.73 17.69 13.41
N ALA A 99 17.42 16.88 14.21
CA ALA A 99 16.76 15.94 15.12
C ALA A 99 15.84 16.66 16.14
N THR A 100 16.28 17.82 16.66
CA THR A 100 15.50 18.61 17.62
C THR A 100 14.33 19.31 16.93
N ARG A 101 14.58 19.87 15.73
CA ARG A 101 13.56 20.51 14.91
C ARG A 101 12.49 19.52 14.46
N ARG A 102 12.88 18.28 14.11
CA ARG A 102 11.97 17.17 13.77
C ARG A 102 11.06 16.81 14.94
N ASN A 103 11.60 16.70 16.15
CA ASN A 103 10.78 16.46 17.34
C ASN A 103 9.79 17.60 17.58
N ALA A 104 10.19 18.86 17.33
CA ALA A 104 9.28 19.99 17.39
C ALA A 104 8.13 19.87 16.38
N VAL A 105 8.43 19.46 15.14
CA VAL A 105 7.39 19.19 14.13
C VAL A 105 6.44 18.09 14.59
N SER A 106 6.94 16.99 15.15
CA SER A 106 6.10 15.90 15.65
C SER A 106 5.12 16.37 16.74
N VAL A 107 5.58 17.18 17.69
CA VAL A 107 4.70 17.78 18.72
C VAL A 107 3.69 18.73 18.10
N ILE A 108 4.12 19.58 17.15
CA ILE A 108 3.23 20.49 16.43
C ILE A 108 2.15 19.70 15.67
N SER A 109 2.51 18.63 14.97
CA SER A 109 1.57 17.77 14.25
C SER A 109 0.53 17.15 15.18
N ASN A 110 0.94 16.65 16.35
CA ASN A 110 0.00 16.13 17.35
C ASN A 110 -0.95 17.23 17.85
N LEU A 111 -0.42 18.41 18.19
CA LEU A 111 -1.23 19.55 18.61
C LEU A 111 -2.22 20.00 17.53
N VAL A 112 -1.82 19.98 16.26
CA VAL A 112 -2.71 20.26 15.12
C VAL A 112 -3.81 19.19 15.05
N ASN A 113 -3.48 17.91 15.09
CA ASN A 113 -4.46 16.81 15.05
C ASN A 113 -5.46 16.89 16.21
N THR A 114 -5.00 17.06 17.45
CA THR A 114 -5.86 17.24 18.62
C THR A 114 -6.76 18.46 18.44
N THR A 115 -6.24 19.57 17.89
CA THR A 115 -7.04 20.77 17.64
C THR A 115 -8.14 20.52 16.60
N LEU A 116 -7.84 19.74 15.55
CA LEU A 116 -8.80 19.35 14.52
C LEU A 116 -9.90 18.44 15.07
N SER A 117 -9.55 17.45 15.89
CA SER A 117 -10.52 16.52 16.51
C SER A 117 -11.59 17.22 17.35
N LEU A 118 -11.27 18.37 17.95
CA LEU A 118 -12.23 19.15 18.75
C LEU A 118 -13.13 20.04 17.93
N ASN A 119 -12.74 20.34 16.68
CA ASN A 119 -13.46 21.23 15.78
C ASN A 119 -13.69 22.67 16.33
N ASP A 120 -12.79 23.17 17.18
CA ASP A 120 -12.85 24.54 17.72
C ASP A 120 -11.99 25.52 16.90
N LYS A 121 -12.67 26.38 16.12
CA LYS A 121 -12.04 27.39 15.26
C LYS A 121 -11.24 28.45 16.03
N SER A 122 -11.60 28.73 17.28
CA SER A 122 -10.93 29.77 18.08
C SER A 122 -9.55 29.31 18.53
N ILE A 123 -9.45 28.10 19.08
CA ILE A 123 -8.20 27.44 19.48
C ILE A 123 -7.31 27.22 18.25
N PHE A 124 -7.90 26.77 17.14
CA PHE A 124 -7.19 26.61 15.88
C PHE A 124 -6.54 27.91 15.39
N ASN A 125 -7.29 29.01 15.34
CA ASN A 125 -6.76 30.29 14.90
C ASN A 125 -5.69 30.84 15.86
N ALA A 126 -5.90 30.69 17.17
CA ALA A 126 -4.95 31.14 18.19
C ALA A 126 -3.62 30.37 18.14
N ALA A 127 -3.63 29.09 17.77
CA ALA A 127 -2.42 28.29 17.65
C ALA A 127 -1.83 28.31 16.21
N VAL A 128 -2.55 27.72 15.25
CA VAL A 128 -2.09 27.53 13.86
C VAL A 128 -2.08 28.86 13.11
N GLY A 129 -3.14 29.66 13.27
CA GLY A 129 -3.29 30.94 12.57
C GLY A 129 -2.28 32.01 13.01
N CYS A 130 -2.00 32.12 14.30
CA CYS A 130 -1.09 33.15 14.85
C CYS A 130 0.39 32.76 14.77
N HIS A 131 0.72 31.48 14.95
CA HIS A 131 2.11 31.05 15.14
C HIS A 131 2.67 30.21 14.00
N LEU A 132 1.89 29.27 13.45
CA LEU A 132 2.39 28.44 12.36
C LEU A 132 2.32 29.17 11.01
N ARG A 133 1.22 29.91 10.75
CA ARG A 133 1.03 30.65 9.48
C ARG A 133 2.24 31.50 9.05
N PRO A 134 2.86 32.34 9.91
CA PRO A 134 3.96 33.20 9.49
C PRO A 134 5.20 32.46 9.00
N CYS A 135 5.41 31.21 9.44
CA CYS A 135 6.60 30.45 9.08
C CYS A 135 6.41 29.47 7.91
N ILE A 136 5.18 29.13 7.52
CA ILE A 136 4.96 28.08 6.50
C ILE A 136 5.68 28.40 5.18
N ASN A 137 5.60 29.64 4.68
CA ASN A 137 6.26 29.99 3.42
C ASN A 137 7.80 29.88 3.52
N SER A 138 8.37 30.18 4.69
CA SER A 138 9.82 29.99 4.93
C SER A 138 10.22 28.51 5.01
N LEU A 139 9.34 27.65 5.55
CA LEU A 139 9.55 26.20 5.59
C LEU A 139 9.48 25.62 4.18
N ILE A 140 8.50 26.02 3.38
CA ILE A 140 8.38 25.61 1.97
C ILE A 140 9.60 26.05 1.17
N ALA A 141 10.05 27.30 1.34
CA ALA A 141 11.27 27.80 0.69
C ALA A 141 12.53 27.04 1.14
N GLY A 142 12.62 26.65 2.41
CA GLY A 142 13.69 25.80 2.94
C GLY A 142 13.72 24.43 2.25
N LEU A 143 12.56 23.80 2.09
CA LEU A 143 12.45 22.49 1.42
C LEU A 143 12.80 22.54 -0.07
N THR A 144 12.58 23.67 -0.76
CA THR A 144 12.88 23.82 -2.20
C THR A 144 14.29 24.31 -2.50
N SER A 145 14.97 24.95 -1.54
CA SER A 145 16.30 25.59 -1.74
C SER A 145 17.50 24.74 -1.33
N THR A 146 17.30 23.62 -0.61
CA THR A 146 18.40 22.79 -0.09
C THR A 146 19.07 21.94 -1.18
N ASP A 147 20.41 22.08 -1.30
CA ASP A 147 21.30 21.34 -2.20
C ASP A 147 22.10 20.21 -1.48
N HIS A 148 21.66 19.76 -0.28
CA HIS A 148 22.45 18.93 0.63
C HIS A 148 22.08 17.42 0.69
N SER A 149 23.03 16.61 1.16
CA SER A 149 23.04 15.14 1.24
C SER A 149 22.10 14.56 2.31
N LEU A 150 21.54 13.38 2.04
CA LEU A 150 20.46 12.70 2.80
C LEU A 150 20.78 12.16 4.20
N GLU A 151 21.79 12.69 4.88
CA GLU A 151 21.89 12.44 6.34
C GLU A 151 20.78 13.20 7.12
N GLU A 152 20.01 14.07 6.46
CA GLU A 152 18.96 14.93 7.06
C GLU A 152 17.54 14.74 6.47
N SER A 153 17.14 13.51 6.08
CA SER A 153 15.81 13.27 5.47
C SER A 153 14.63 13.26 6.45
N ALA A 154 14.87 12.95 7.72
CA ALA A 154 13.80 12.76 8.70
C ALA A 154 13.12 14.07 9.13
N PHE A 155 13.84 15.20 9.11
CA PHE A 155 13.26 16.52 9.39
C PHE A 155 12.39 16.98 8.23
N GLU A 156 12.87 16.88 6.99
CA GLU A 156 12.09 17.22 5.79
C GLU A 156 10.81 16.37 5.71
N SER A 157 10.89 15.06 5.96
CA SER A 157 9.72 14.15 6.01
C SER A 157 8.68 14.64 7.01
N ALA A 158 9.09 14.97 8.23
CA ALA A 158 8.18 15.45 9.27
C ALA A 158 7.49 16.77 8.85
N VAL A 159 8.23 17.71 8.23
CA VAL A 159 7.65 18.97 7.73
C VAL A 159 6.67 18.69 6.59
N ILE A 160 7.00 17.79 5.66
CA ILE A 160 6.11 17.38 4.58
C ILE A 160 4.83 16.76 5.15
N GLN A 161 4.92 15.90 6.16
CA GLN A 161 3.77 15.30 6.82
C GLN A 161 2.88 16.36 7.48
N LEU A 162 3.46 17.32 8.21
CA LEU A 162 2.72 18.44 8.80
C LEU A 162 1.99 19.26 7.72
N LEU A 163 2.68 19.62 6.63
CA LEU A 163 2.07 20.34 5.51
C LEU A 163 0.95 19.52 4.89
N THR A 164 1.14 18.20 4.75
CA THR A 164 0.14 17.27 4.23
C THR A 164 -1.13 17.32 5.06
N THR A 165 -1.02 17.13 6.38
CA THR A 165 -2.15 17.21 7.31
C THR A 165 -2.90 18.53 7.18
N LEU A 166 -2.19 19.66 7.19
CA LEU A 166 -2.81 20.99 7.01
C LEU A 166 -3.56 21.09 5.67
N CYS A 167 -3.04 20.45 4.64
CA CYS A 167 -3.63 20.49 3.33
C CYS A 167 -4.84 19.57 3.19
N VAL A 168 -4.83 18.37 3.79
CA VAL A 168 -5.97 17.45 3.74
C VAL A 168 -7.10 17.96 4.63
N GLU A 169 -6.79 18.26 5.88
CA GLU A 169 -7.78 18.55 6.90
C GLU A 169 -8.26 20.01 6.85
N MET A 170 -7.42 20.94 6.35
CA MET A 170 -7.69 22.38 6.40
C MET A 170 -7.53 23.10 5.06
N PRO A 171 -8.29 22.73 4.01
CA PRO A 171 -8.14 23.30 2.67
C PRO A 171 -8.36 24.82 2.60
N GLY A 172 -9.24 25.37 3.45
CA GLY A 172 -9.52 26.81 3.51
C GLY A 172 -8.41 27.65 4.15
N PHE A 173 -7.64 27.07 5.07
CA PHE A 173 -6.46 27.72 5.64
C PHE A 173 -5.36 27.85 4.59
N VAL A 174 -5.12 26.78 3.83
CA VAL A 174 -4.11 26.72 2.78
C VAL A 174 -4.41 27.71 1.65
N SER A 175 -5.67 27.81 1.21
CA SER A 175 -6.06 28.69 0.11
C SER A 175 -5.97 30.18 0.46
N SER A 176 -6.10 30.54 1.73
CA SER A 176 -6.16 31.94 2.18
C SER A 176 -4.82 32.49 2.69
N HIS A 177 -3.84 31.62 2.97
CA HIS A 177 -2.68 32.01 3.77
C HIS A 177 -1.32 31.58 3.22
N LEU A 178 -1.26 30.76 2.17
CA LEU A 178 0.00 30.45 1.48
C LEU A 178 0.25 31.42 0.32
N ASP A 179 1.51 31.86 0.17
CA ASP A 179 1.89 32.70 -0.97
C ASP A 179 1.83 31.90 -2.26
N GLY A 180 1.16 32.44 -3.28
CA GLY A 180 0.84 31.68 -4.49
C GLY A 180 -0.23 30.59 -4.28
N GLY A 181 -0.87 30.56 -3.10
CA GLY A 181 -1.95 29.66 -2.71
C GLY A 181 -1.62 28.18 -2.89
N LEU A 182 -2.66 27.42 -3.19
CA LEU A 182 -2.55 26.01 -3.54
C LEU A 182 -1.66 25.71 -4.76
N PRO A 183 -1.64 26.54 -5.85
CA PRO A 183 -0.68 26.36 -6.95
C PRO A 183 0.79 26.38 -6.54
N GLY A 184 1.17 27.32 -5.66
CA GLY A 184 2.54 27.47 -5.19
C GLY A 184 2.99 26.26 -4.39
N LEU A 185 2.13 25.78 -3.49
CA LEU A 185 2.41 24.58 -2.70
C LEU A 185 2.54 23.33 -3.57
N THR A 186 1.62 23.09 -4.51
CA THR A 186 1.71 21.93 -5.40
C THR A 186 2.99 21.94 -6.22
N THR A 187 3.43 23.13 -6.68
CA THR A 187 4.69 23.29 -7.41
C THR A 187 5.89 22.96 -6.53
N ALA A 188 5.90 23.43 -5.28
CA ALA A 188 6.97 23.13 -4.33
C ALA A 188 7.03 21.64 -3.98
N LEU A 189 5.89 21.01 -3.68
CA LEU A 189 5.80 19.56 -3.42
C LEU A 189 6.27 18.75 -4.62
N TRP A 190 5.96 19.20 -5.84
CA TRP A 190 6.43 18.56 -7.07
C TRP A 190 7.95 18.65 -7.24
N GLN A 191 8.55 19.81 -6.97
CA GLN A 191 10.01 19.99 -7.02
C GLN A 191 10.73 19.09 -6.01
N ILE A 192 10.21 19.04 -4.78
CA ILE A 192 10.72 18.15 -3.73
C ILE A 192 10.59 16.69 -4.18
N LEU A 193 9.43 16.28 -4.72
CA LEU A 193 9.20 14.93 -5.19
C LEU A 193 10.19 14.52 -6.28
N GLN A 194 10.44 15.38 -7.28
CA GLN A 194 11.43 15.12 -8.32
C GLN A 194 12.83 14.92 -7.73
N ARG A 195 13.22 15.74 -6.76
CA ARG A 195 14.52 15.65 -6.08
C ARG A 195 14.67 14.34 -5.31
N VAL A 196 13.72 14.04 -4.40
CA VAL A 196 13.79 12.85 -3.54
C VAL A 196 13.69 11.58 -4.37
N THR A 197 12.82 11.56 -5.40
CA THR A 197 12.70 10.42 -6.32
C THR A 197 14.01 10.15 -7.06
N ASN A 198 14.64 11.19 -7.65
CA ASN A 198 15.90 11.03 -8.36
C ASN A 198 16.99 10.43 -7.47
N PHE A 199 17.08 10.87 -6.21
CA PHE A 199 18.04 10.31 -5.27
C PHE A 199 17.68 8.88 -4.85
N TYR A 200 16.41 8.62 -4.49
CA TYR A 200 15.92 7.28 -4.13
C TYR A 200 16.24 6.27 -5.24
N VAL A 201 15.98 6.63 -6.49
CA VAL A 201 16.28 5.82 -7.68
C VAL A 201 17.77 5.49 -7.76
N GLN A 202 18.65 6.48 -7.57
CA GLN A 202 20.10 6.29 -7.64
C GLN A 202 20.63 5.44 -6.47
N LEU A 203 20.17 5.68 -5.25
CA LEU A 203 20.68 5.03 -4.04
C LEU A 203 20.10 3.62 -3.85
N LYS A 204 18.78 3.47 -3.97
CA LYS A 204 18.04 2.26 -3.58
C LYS A 204 17.71 1.35 -4.76
N VAL A 205 17.58 1.90 -5.98
CA VAL A 205 17.11 1.15 -7.15
C VAL A 205 18.24 0.72 -8.07
N PHE A 206 19.15 1.60 -8.48
CA PHE A 206 20.26 1.25 -9.38
C PHE A 206 21.51 0.68 -8.69
N SER A 207 21.41 0.39 -7.39
CA SER A 207 22.45 -0.27 -6.58
C SER A 207 23.88 0.17 -6.88
N ARG A 208 24.12 1.47 -7.15
CA ARG A 208 25.45 2.04 -6.99
C ARG A 208 25.64 2.21 -5.49
N ARG A 209 25.94 1.11 -4.79
CA ARG A 209 26.65 1.20 -3.53
C ARG A 209 27.85 2.09 -3.84
N ARG A 210 27.82 3.35 -3.37
CA ARG A 210 29.07 4.05 -3.16
C ARG A 210 29.85 3.10 -2.27
N ASP A 211 31.03 2.67 -2.70
CA ASP A 211 32.03 2.19 -1.77
C ASP A 211 32.22 3.35 -0.79
N LEU A 212 31.46 3.35 0.30
CA LEU A 212 31.70 4.30 1.37
C LEU A 212 33.15 4.04 1.78
N PRO A 213 34.01 5.07 1.81
CA PRO A 213 35.39 4.89 2.21
C PRO A 213 35.39 4.18 3.56
N SER A 214 36.10 3.07 3.63
CA SER A 214 36.21 2.20 4.80
C SER A 214 36.68 3.05 5.99
N GLY A 215 35.74 3.58 6.78
CA GLY A 215 36.05 4.61 7.77
C GLY A 215 34.85 5.43 8.26
N SER A 216 33.75 5.52 7.53
CA SER A 216 32.51 6.02 8.14
C SER A 216 31.90 4.91 9.00
N GLN A 217 32.25 4.90 10.28
CA GLN A 217 31.46 4.22 11.29
C GLN A 217 30.06 4.85 11.23
N LEU A 218 29.16 4.25 10.47
CA LEU A 218 27.74 4.46 10.68
C LEU A 218 27.51 4.03 12.12
N SER A 219 27.21 4.99 12.99
CA SER A 219 26.91 4.73 14.39
C SER A 219 25.84 3.66 14.46
N GLU A 220 26.10 2.60 15.22
CA GLU A 220 25.16 1.51 15.54
C GLU A 220 23.87 2.01 16.25
N ASP A 221 23.73 3.34 16.43
CA ASP A 221 22.75 4.05 17.26
C ASP A 221 21.71 4.89 16.50
N GLU A 222 21.78 4.95 15.16
CA GLU A 222 20.64 5.43 14.37
C GLU A 222 19.89 4.22 13.85
N ASP A 223 18.69 4.00 14.38
CA ASP A 223 17.61 3.38 13.62
C ASP A 223 17.46 4.20 12.34
N VAL A 224 18.27 3.89 11.33
CA VAL A 224 18.05 4.28 9.94
C VAL A 224 16.85 3.43 9.50
N VAL A 225 15.69 3.76 10.09
CA VAL A 225 14.38 3.55 9.47
C VAL A 225 14.56 4.00 8.02
N ASP A 226 13.91 3.32 7.09
CA ASP A 226 13.91 3.64 5.66
C ASP A 226 13.18 4.99 5.40
N SER A 227 13.64 6.04 6.08
CA SER A 227 13.12 7.40 6.18
C SER A 227 13.01 8.02 4.79
N ASP A 228 13.90 7.66 3.88
CA ASP A 228 13.91 8.13 2.50
C ASP A 228 12.76 7.53 1.68
N GLY A 229 12.46 6.25 1.87
CA GLY A 229 11.31 5.60 1.25
C GLY A 229 10.00 6.12 1.85
N LEU A 230 9.95 6.25 3.17
CA LEU A 230 8.78 6.77 3.87
C LEU A 230 8.45 8.21 3.43
N CYS A 231 9.45 9.10 3.35
CA CYS A 231 9.29 10.48 2.89
C CYS A 231 8.72 10.57 1.46
N CYS A 232 9.24 9.75 0.53
CA CYS A 232 8.69 9.66 -0.83
C CYS A 232 7.22 9.20 -0.83
N ALA A 233 6.89 8.16 -0.07
CA ALA A 233 5.53 7.62 0.00
C ALA A 233 4.56 8.63 0.62
N GLU A 234 4.95 9.28 1.71
CA GLU A 234 4.18 10.33 2.39
C GLU A 234 3.90 11.52 1.45
N LEU A 235 4.91 11.98 0.71
CA LEU A 235 4.77 13.07 -0.25
C LEU A 235 3.82 12.71 -1.40
N LEU A 236 3.89 11.47 -1.89
CA LEU A 236 2.96 10.97 -2.91
C LEU A 236 1.53 10.89 -2.37
N VAL A 237 1.33 10.39 -1.15
CA VAL A 237 0.01 10.41 -0.48
C VAL A 237 -0.51 11.84 -0.34
N ALA A 238 0.36 12.79 0.05
CA ALA A 238 0.00 14.20 0.14
C ALA A 238 -0.52 14.76 -1.18
N ILE A 239 0.20 14.48 -2.26
CA ILE A 239 -0.17 14.89 -3.62
C ILE A 239 -1.50 14.24 -4.02
N LYS A 240 -1.67 12.93 -3.80
CA LYS A 240 -2.92 12.19 -4.08
C LYS A 240 -4.12 12.84 -3.38
N THR A 241 -4.02 13.06 -2.07
CA THR A 241 -5.14 13.60 -1.29
C THR A 241 -5.49 15.01 -1.75
N ARG A 242 -4.49 15.84 -2.11
CA ARG A 242 -4.75 17.20 -2.60
C ARG A 242 -5.34 17.28 -3.97
N ILE A 243 -4.92 16.41 -4.87
CA ILE A 243 -5.56 16.23 -6.16
C ILE A 243 -7.03 15.83 -5.97
N THR A 244 -7.34 15.00 -4.97
CA THR A 244 -8.71 14.53 -4.66
C THR A 244 -9.58 15.63 -4.02
N CYS A 245 -9.04 16.46 -3.12
CA CYS A 245 -9.78 17.56 -2.48
C CYS A 245 -10.16 18.71 -3.44
N GLN A 246 -9.66 18.72 -4.69
CA GLN A 246 -9.84 19.81 -5.66
C GLN A 246 -11.01 19.63 -6.65
N GLU A 247 -11.90 18.65 -6.45
CA GLU A 247 -13.06 18.42 -7.35
C GLU A 247 -13.98 19.65 -7.56
N THR A 248 -13.80 20.74 -6.82
CA THR A 248 -14.51 22.02 -7.03
C THR A 248 -13.62 23.13 -7.63
N GLY A 249 -13.35 23.04 -8.94
CA GLY A 249 -13.27 24.24 -9.79
C GLY A 249 -11.91 24.86 -10.13
N CYS A 250 -10.76 24.31 -9.72
CA CYS A 250 -9.46 24.79 -10.19
C CYS A 250 -8.86 23.85 -11.25
N ARG A 251 -8.98 24.21 -12.54
CA ARG A 251 -8.25 23.56 -13.64
C ARG A 251 -6.76 23.92 -13.50
N TYR A 252 -6.01 23.11 -12.76
CA TYR A 252 -4.57 23.18 -12.82
C TYR A 252 -4.11 22.69 -14.18
N SER A 253 -3.40 23.54 -14.91
CA SER A 253 -2.54 23.12 -15.99
C SER A 253 -1.26 22.55 -15.38
N LEU A 254 -1.33 21.40 -14.69
CA LEU A 254 -0.14 20.55 -14.59
C LEU A 254 0.21 20.21 -16.04
N THR A 255 1.26 20.84 -16.55
CA THR A 255 1.65 20.66 -17.94
C THR A 255 1.98 19.19 -18.16
N SER A 256 1.73 18.69 -19.38
CA SER A 256 2.07 17.32 -19.80
C SER A 256 3.49 16.89 -19.38
N ASP A 257 4.43 17.83 -19.29
CA ASP A 257 5.81 17.61 -18.89
C ASP A 257 6.01 17.30 -17.39
N GLN A 258 5.08 17.70 -16.52
CA GLN A 258 5.07 17.29 -15.10
C GLN A 258 4.46 15.90 -14.90
N CYS A 259 3.91 15.24 -15.92
CA CYS A 259 3.38 13.88 -15.76
C CYS A 259 4.44 12.78 -16.01
N THR A 260 5.66 13.13 -16.39
CA THR A 260 6.75 12.16 -16.57
C THR A 260 7.34 11.80 -15.20
N PHE A 261 6.70 10.85 -14.54
CA PHE A 261 7.22 10.24 -13.32
C PHE A 261 8.21 9.13 -13.71
N SER A 262 9.48 9.26 -13.30
CA SER A 262 10.46 8.17 -13.39
C SER A 262 10.13 7.13 -12.31
N LEU A 263 9.15 6.26 -12.60
CA LEU A 263 8.60 5.22 -11.71
C LEU A 263 9.58 4.10 -11.32
N GLN A 264 10.89 4.32 -11.46
CA GLN A 264 11.93 3.36 -11.12
C GLN A 264 12.09 3.28 -9.60
N ILE A 265 11.10 2.70 -8.94
CA ILE A 265 11.03 2.68 -7.48
C ILE A 265 10.79 1.23 -7.08
N ARG A 266 11.85 0.42 -7.11
CA ARG A 266 11.88 -0.84 -6.35
C ARG A 266 13.31 -1.16 -5.91
N ARG A 267 13.45 -1.41 -4.62
CA ARG A 267 14.46 -2.31 -4.09
C ARG A 267 13.91 -3.73 -4.33
N TRP A 268 14.61 -4.57 -5.07
CA TRP A 268 14.21 -5.96 -5.19
C TRP A 268 14.78 -6.73 -4.03
N SER A 269 13.93 -7.42 -3.29
CA SER A 269 14.36 -8.49 -2.40
C SER A 269 14.03 -9.84 -3.00
N SER A 270 14.74 -10.87 -2.56
CA SER A 270 14.55 -12.24 -3.02
C SER A 270 13.42 -12.97 -2.29
N SER A 271 12.66 -12.31 -1.41
CA SER A 271 11.65 -12.96 -0.56
C SER A 271 10.23 -12.80 -1.09
N VAL A 272 9.43 -13.86 -0.99
CA VAL A 272 7.98 -13.84 -1.28
C VAL A 272 7.24 -12.93 -0.30
N THR A 273 7.66 -12.90 0.97
CA THR A 273 7.01 -12.11 2.02
C THR A 273 7.06 -10.61 1.72
N GLU A 274 8.25 -10.09 1.40
CA GLU A 274 8.44 -8.67 1.07
C GLU A 274 7.77 -8.32 -0.27
N PHE A 275 7.71 -9.25 -1.23
CA PHE A 275 6.90 -9.05 -2.44
C PHE A 275 5.40 -8.89 -2.12
N LEU A 276 4.87 -9.64 -1.15
CA LEU A 276 3.48 -9.53 -0.73
C LEU A 276 3.20 -8.22 0.01
N GLU A 277 4.06 -7.86 0.97
CA GLU A 277 4.02 -6.56 1.67
C GLU A 277 4.02 -5.38 0.68
N ASP A 278 4.83 -5.47 -0.38
CA ASP A 278 4.94 -4.43 -1.42
C ASP A 278 3.79 -4.40 -2.44
N THR A 279 2.94 -5.43 -2.48
CA THR A 279 1.86 -5.55 -3.48
C THR A 279 0.46 -5.51 -2.86
N GLN A 280 0.32 -5.70 -1.55
CA GLN A 280 -0.95 -5.65 -0.83
C GLN A 280 -1.15 -4.25 -0.24
N GLU A 281 -2.24 -3.57 -0.64
CA GLU A 281 -2.60 -2.23 -0.16
C GLU A 281 -2.81 -2.19 1.37
N ALA A 282 -3.16 -3.31 1.98
CA ALA A 282 -3.47 -3.42 3.41
C ALA A 282 -2.24 -3.46 4.34
N LEU A 283 -1.05 -3.81 3.83
CA LEU A 283 0.11 -4.18 4.67
C LEU A 283 1.32 -3.23 4.55
N GLY A 284 1.33 -2.28 3.60
CA GLY A 284 2.44 -1.33 3.50
C GLY A 284 2.22 -0.12 2.59
N CYS A 285 2.67 1.05 3.03
CA CYS A 285 2.84 2.23 2.17
C CYS A 285 4.17 2.13 1.40
N SER A 286 4.22 1.30 0.35
CA SER A 286 5.40 1.30 -0.53
C SER A 286 5.36 2.53 -1.44
N VAL A 287 6.53 3.14 -1.68
CA VAL A 287 6.65 4.30 -2.58
C VAL A 287 6.05 4.02 -3.96
N ARG A 288 6.19 2.79 -4.45
CA ARG A 288 5.64 2.38 -5.75
C ARG A 288 4.12 2.35 -5.76
N LEU A 289 3.50 1.76 -4.75
CA LEU A 289 2.03 1.73 -4.67
C LEU A 289 1.48 3.15 -4.53
N SER A 290 2.10 3.99 -3.69
CA SER A 290 1.74 5.41 -3.57
C SER A 290 1.89 6.14 -4.91
N ALA A 291 2.94 5.86 -5.68
CA ALA A 291 3.15 6.49 -6.99
C ALA A 291 2.10 6.04 -8.01
N LEU A 292 1.76 4.74 -8.06
CA LEU A 292 0.70 4.23 -8.93
C LEU A 292 -0.66 4.81 -8.57
N ASP A 293 -0.96 4.95 -7.28
CA ASP A 293 -2.20 5.53 -6.81
C ASP A 293 -2.35 7.01 -7.18
N VAL A 294 -1.27 7.78 -7.05
CA VAL A 294 -1.22 9.14 -7.58
C VAL A 294 -1.52 9.12 -9.08
N MET A 295 -0.82 8.29 -9.86
CA MET A 295 -1.01 8.21 -11.31
C MET A 295 -2.42 7.76 -11.73
N LYS A 296 -3.04 6.83 -10.99
CA LYS A 296 -4.46 6.46 -11.17
C LYS A 296 -5.34 7.69 -11.02
N LYS A 297 -5.15 8.48 -9.96
CA LYS A 297 -5.91 9.72 -9.75
C LYS A 297 -5.66 10.76 -10.84
N PHE A 298 -4.43 10.89 -11.33
CA PHE A 298 -4.12 11.74 -12.50
C PHE A 298 -4.89 11.28 -13.75
N SER A 299 -4.95 9.97 -13.99
CA SER A 299 -5.66 9.43 -15.16
C SER A 299 -7.16 9.72 -15.16
N GLU A 300 -7.76 9.85 -13.96
CA GLU A 300 -9.17 10.19 -13.78
C GLU A 300 -9.44 11.69 -14.00
N LEU A 301 -8.50 12.56 -13.61
CA LEU A 301 -8.74 14.00 -13.53
C LEU A 301 -8.21 14.81 -14.71
N PHE A 302 -7.20 14.31 -15.43
CA PHE A 302 -6.56 15.06 -16.51
C PHE A 302 -6.83 14.43 -17.89
N PRO A 303 -7.62 15.10 -18.76
CA PRO A 303 -7.93 14.60 -20.10
C PRO A 303 -6.69 14.35 -20.98
N GLY A 304 -5.61 15.11 -20.77
CA GLY A 304 -4.33 14.96 -21.50
C GLY A 304 -3.41 13.86 -20.97
N TRP A 305 -3.86 13.07 -20.00
CA TRP A 305 -3.07 11.99 -19.39
C TRP A 305 -2.55 10.99 -20.40
N SER A 306 -3.39 10.55 -21.34
CA SER A 306 -3.05 9.55 -22.35
C SER A 306 -1.89 9.97 -23.26
N VAL A 307 -1.79 11.25 -23.63
CA VAL A 307 -0.65 11.80 -24.41
C VAL A 307 0.64 11.74 -23.58
N SER A 308 0.55 12.17 -22.31
CA SER A 308 1.70 12.22 -21.40
C SER A 308 2.20 10.81 -21.04
N LEU A 309 1.27 9.86 -20.86
CA LEU A 309 1.56 8.45 -20.67
C LEU A 309 2.28 7.87 -21.90
N ASN A 310 1.80 8.14 -23.11
CA ASN A 310 2.45 7.67 -24.34
C ASN A 310 3.88 8.23 -24.50
N LYS A 311 4.09 9.52 -24.22
CA LYS A 311 5.42 10.14 -24.23
C LYS A 311 6.35 9.47 -23.22
N THR A 312 5.86 9.22 -22.01
CA THR A 312 6.63 8.57 -20.93
C THR A 312 6.97 7.13 -21.30
N LEU A 313 6.02 6.34 -21.79
CA LEU A 313 6.27 4.96 -22.24
C LEU A 313 7.32 4.91 -23.35
N ASN A 314 7.24 5.79 -24.35
CA ASN A 314 8.25 5.92 -25.41
C ASN A 314 9.65 6.16 -24.86
N GLN A 315 9.78 7.06 -23.88
CA GLN A 315 11.05 7.34 -23.22
C GLN A 315 11.56 6.14 -22.43
N LEU A 316 10.70 5.46 -21.66
CA LEU A 316 11.07 4.29 -20.86
C LEU A 316 11.57 3.15 -21.75
N PHE A 317 10.82 2.80 -22.81
CA PHE A 317 11.22 1.75 -23.74
C PHE A 317 12.53 2.10 -24.45
N SER A 318 12.65 3.30 -25.02
CA SER A 318 13.87 3.71 -25.74
C SER A 318 15.10 3.73 -24.83
N THR A 319 14.93 4.15 -23.58
CA THR A 319 16.04 4.20 -22.61
C THR A 319 16.41 2.80 -22.13
N ALA A 320 15.45 1.90 -21.91
CA ALA A 320 15.71 0.49 -21.60
C ALA A 320 16.50 -0.20 -22.72
N GLU A 321 16.14 0.05 -23.98
CA GLU A 321 16.86 -0.49 -25.13
C GLU A 321 18.30 0.03 -25.21
N LEU A 322 18.48 1.33 -24.98
CA LEU A 322 19.80 1.94 -24.95
C LEU A 322 20.66 1.34 -23.83
N GLN A 323 20.10 1.17 -22.62
CA GLN A 323 20.79 0.52 -21.50
C GLN A 323 21.16 -0.93 -21.84
N HIS A 324 20.24 -1.69 -22.42
CA HIS A 324 20.47 -3.07 -22.84
C HIS A 324 21.60 -3.16 -23.89
N SER A 325 21.58 -2.27 -24.89
CA SER A 325 22.63 -2.22 -25.93
C SER A 325 24.02 -1.89 -25.39
N ARG A 326 24.10 -1.23 -24.23
CA ARG A 326 25.34 -0.89 -23.52
C ARG A 326 25.80 -1.97 -22.55
N GLY A 327 25.02 -3.04 -22.38
CA GLY A 327 25.29 -4.08 -21.39
C GLY A 327 25.10 -3.62 -19.94
N ASP A 328 24.28 -2.59 -19.71
CA ASP A 328 23.92 -2.16 -18.36
C ASP A 328 23.12 -3.28 -17.67
N PRO A 329 23.56 -3.83 -16.52
CA PRO A 329 22.85 -4.93 -15.85
C PRO A 329 21.44 -4.57 -15.39
N ASP A 330 21.13 -3.28 -15.26
CA ASP A 330 19.87 -2.76 -14.74
C ASP A 330 18.88 -2.32 -15.82
N TRP A 331 19.19 -2.57 -17.10
CA TRP A 331 18.35 -2.20 -18.26
C TRP A 331 16.88 -2.62 -18.12
N TRP A 332 16.65 -3.79 -17.50
CA TRP A 332 15.35 -4.41 -17.36
C TRP A 332 14.44 -3.68 -16.37
N LYS A 333 14.98 -2.87 -15.45
CA LYS A 333 14.20 -2.15 -14.44
C LYS A 333 13.29 -1.11 -15.11
N LEU A 334 13.78 -0.44 -16.17
CA LEU A 334 12.96 0.47 -16.97
C LEU A 334 11.87 -0.26 -17.76
N LEU A 335 12.24 -1.41 -18.32
CA LEU A 335 11.31 -2.22 -19.09
C LEU A 335 10.18 -2.77 -18.21
N GLU A 336 10.51 -3.21 -17.00
CA GLU A 336 9.57 -3.65 -15.97
C GLU A 336 8.53 -2.57 -15.66
N VAL A 337 8.99 -1.35 -15.37
CA VAL A 337 8.12 -0.20 -15.11
C VAL A 337 7.22 0.12 -16.31
N ALA A 338 7.78 0.10 -17.52
CA ALA A 338 7.02 0.36 -18.75
C ALA A 338 5.89 -0.66 -18.94
N LEU A 339 6.18 -1.96 -18.76
CA LEU A 339 5.19 -3.03 -18.89
C LEU A 339 4.12 -2.96 -17.79
N LEU A 340 4.51 -2.65 -16.55
CA LEU A 340 3.56 -2.42 -15.47
C LEU A 340 2.58 -1.30 -15.84
N LEU A 341 3.09 -0.17 -16.33
CA LEU A 341 2.26 0.97 -16.72
C LEU A 341 1.31 0.63 -17.86
N VAL A 342 1.77 -0.11 -18.86
CA VAL A 342 0.92 -0.59 -19.97
C VAL A 342 -0.23 -1.44 -19.43
N GLY A 343 0.05 -2.37 -18.51
CA GLY A 343 -0.98 -3.21 -17.90
C GLY A 343 -1.97 -2.44 -17.02
N THR A 344 -1.46 -1.50 -16.21
CA THR A 344 -2.24 -0.74 -15.24
C THR A 344 -3.17 0.27 -15.93
N PHE A 345 -2.66 0.98 -16.94
CA PHE A 345 -3.36 2.06 -17.64
C PHE A 345 -3.81 1.65 -19.04
N SER A 346 -4.10 0.37 -19.24
CA SER A 346 -4.43 -0.17 -20.57
C SER A 346 -5.57 0.59 -21.24
N SER A 347 -6.62 0.97 -20.49
CA SER A 347 -7.75 1.76 -21.00
C SER A 347 -7.34 3.12 -21.56
N CYS A 348 -6.37 3.79 -20.93
CA CYS A 348 -5.90 5.11 -21.34
C CYS A 348 -5.11 5.10 -22.65
N LEU A 349 -4.60 3.95 -23.08
CA LEU A 349 -3.85 3.81 -24.33
C LEU A 349 -4.75 3.90 -25.57
N PHE A 350 -6.06 3.66 -25.43
CA PHE A 350 -7.01 3.57 -26.56
C PHE A 350 -7.96 4.77 -26.69
N LEU A 351 -8.05 5.64 -25.68
CA LEU A 351 -9.00 6.77 -25.67
C LEU A 351 -8.75 7.81 -26.80
N HIS A 352 -7.58 7.80 -27.45
CA HIS A 352 -7.27 8.72 -28.56
C HIS A 352 -7.79 8.29 -29.94
N GLN A 353 -8.46 7.14 -30.06
CA GLN A 353 -9.05 6.72 -31.36
C GLN A 353 -10.55 6.95 -31.47
N ALA A 354 -11.25 7.23 -30.38
CA ALA A 354 -12.72 7.20 -30.34
C ALA A 354 -13.41 8.56 -30.56
N ASP A 355 -12.77 9.67 -30.21
CA ASP A 355 -13.35 11.01 -30.40
C ASP A 355 -12.53 11.80 -31.40
N GLY A 356 -13.18 12.26 -32.48
CA GLY A 356 -12.62 13.12 -33.52
C GLY A 356 -12.24 14.52 -33.02
N ALA A 357 -11.41 14.59 -31.99
CA ALA A 357 -10.84 15.81 -31.46
C ALA A 357 -9.74 16.33 -32.43
N PRO A 358 -9.69 17.65 -32.67
CA PRO A 358 -8.83 18.23 -33.67
C PRO A 358 -7.35 18.03 -33.32
N ASP A 359 -6.61 17.73 -34.38
CA ASP A 359 -5.17 17.59 -34.53
C ASP A 359 -4.38 18.59 -33.66
N VAL A 360 -4.03 18.16 -32.43
CA VAL A 360 -2.98 18.84 -31.66
C VAL A 360 -1.66 18.36 -32.24
N GLN A 361 -1.06 19.20 -33.07
CA GLN A 361 0.19 19.01 -33.85
C GLN A 361 1.45 18.81 -32.99
N THR A 362 1.34 18.30 -31.77
CA THR A 362 2.43 17.87 -30.89
C THR A 362 2.25 16.44 -30.35
N ALA A 363 1.37 15.64 -30.97
CA ALA A 363 1.14 14.25 -30.58
C ALA A 363 2.36 13.38 -30.93
N SER A 364 3.14 13.01 -29.91
CA SER A 364 3.98 11.82 -29.94
C SER A 364 3.21 10.66 -30.57
N VAL A 365 3.73 10.05 -31.63
CA VAL A 365 3.11 8.87 -32.26
C VAL A 365 2.90 7.81 -31.17
N PRO A 366 1.65 7.36 -30.91
CA PRO A 366 1.40 6.35 -29.91
C PRO A 366 2.09 5.04 -30.32
N ILE A 367 2.71 4.37 -29.36
CA ILE A 367 3.34 3.07 -29.64
C ILE A 367 2.23 2.08 -29.94
N ARG A 368 2.29 1.43 -31.10
CA ARG A 368 1.29 0.44 -31.44
C ARG A 368 1.40 -0.78 -30.54
N LEU A 369 0.26 -1.32 -30.14
CA LEU A 369 0.20 -2.46 -29.24
C LEU A 369 0.89 -3.70 -29.80
N ASP A 370 0.85 -3.92 -31.12
CA ASP A 370 1.58 -5.01 -31.78
C ASP A 370 3.08 -4.93 -31.52
N THR A 371 3.61 -3.70 -31.50
CA THR A 371 5.03 -3.44 -31.28
C THR A 371 5.37 -3.67 -29.81
N ILE A 372 4.51 -3.22 -28.89
CA ILE A 372 4.69 -3.51 -27.45
C ILE A 372 4.70 -5.02 -27.20
N CYS A 373 3.73 -5.74 -27.78
CA CYS A 373 3.58 -7.17 -27.57
C CYS A 373 4.78 -7.95 -28.12
N SER A 374 5.14 -7.72 -29.39
CA SER A 374 6.18 -8.47 -30.09
C SER A 374 7.59 -8.13 -29.61
N ARG A 375 7.88 -6.85 -29.33
CA ARG A 375 9.24 -6.36 -29.05
C ARG A 375 9.59 -6.39 -27.56
N TYR A 376 8.61 -6.20 -26.68
CA TYR A 376 8.86 -6.01 -25.25
C TYR A 376 8.18 -7.07 -24.39
N LEU A 377 6.87 -7.27 -24.54
CA LEU A 377 6.08 -8.13 -23.66
C LEU A 377 6.45 -9.62 -23.77
N LEU A 378 6.35 -10.19 -24.97
CA LEU A 378 6.60 -11.62 -25.20
C LEU A 378 8.07 -12.01 -24.93
N PRO A 379 9.08 -11.22 -25.33
CA PRO A 379 10.47 -11.49 -24.95
C PRO A 379 10.72 -11.44 -23.44
N SER A 380 10.00 -10.56 -22.72
CA SER A 380 10.11 -10.43 -21.26
C SER A 380 9.57 -11.65 -20.53
N LEU A 381 8.48 -12.26 -21.02
CA LEU A 381 7.94 -13.51 -20.47
C LEU A 381 8.92 -14.70 -20.61
N ARG A 382 9.82 -14.65 -21.59
CA ARG A 382 10.80 -15.72 -21.88
C ARG A 382 12.12 -15.59 -21.13
N GLN A 383 12.31 -14.52 -20.35
CA GLN A 383 13.52 -14.37 -19.54
C GLN A 383 13.56 -15.44 -18.45
N SER A 384 14.74 -16.01 -18.18
CA SER A 384 14.94 -16.96 -17.07
C SER A 384 15.43 -16.24 -15.81
N ASP A 385 16.27 -15.23 -15.96
CA ASP A 385 17.09 -14.69 -14.87
C ASP A 385 16.49 -13.41 -14.26
N LEU A 386 15.34 -12.95 -14.78
CA LEU A 386 14.71 -11.68 -14.42
C LEU A 386 13.26 -11.91 -13.92
N PRO A 387 13.07 -12.54 -12.75
CA PRO A 387 11.75 -12.95 -12.24
C PRO A 387 10.75 -11.80 -12.22
N PHE A 388 11.21 -10.61 -11.85
CA PHE A 388 10.36 -9.45 -11.68
C PHE A 388 9.94 -8.77 -12.97
N LEU A 389 10.81 -8.79 -13.99
CA LEU A 389 10.42 -8.40 -15.34
C LEU A 389 9.33 -9.35 -15.86
N LYS A 390 9.42 -10.65 -15.57
CA LYS A 390 8.36 -11.61 -15.90
C LYS A 390 7.06 -11.31 -15.17
N VAL A 391 7.11 -10.92 -13.90
CA VAL A 391 5.92 -10.53 -13.12
C VAL A 391 5.22 -9.33 -13.78
N ALA A 392 5.96 -8.29 -14.16
CA ALA A 392 5.38 -7.13 -14.85
C ALA A 392 4.84 -7.51 -16.24
N ALA A 393 5.55 -8.36 -16.97
CA ALA A 393 5.08 -8.89 -18.25
C ALA A 393 3.81 -9.73 -18.09
N LEU A 394 3.72 -10.57 -17.05
CA LEU A 394 2.54 -11.37 -16.74
C LEU A 394 1.33 -10.49 -16.38
N HIS A 395 1.55 -9.47 -15.55
CA HIS A 395 0.53 -8.48 -15.25
C HIS A 395 0.05 -7.78 -16.53
N CYS A 396 0.99 -7.32 -17.37
CA CYS A 396 0.68 -6.65 -18.62
C CYS A 396 -0.13 -7.53 -19.59
N ILE A 397 0.30 -8.77 -19.82
CA ILE A 397 -0.41 -9.67 -20.75
C ILE A 397 -1.81 -10.01 -20.22
N ALA A 398 -1.95 -10.30 -18.92
CA ALA A 398 -3.25 -10.61 -18.32
C ALA A 398 -4.25 -9.44 -18.46
N ARG A 399 -3.81 -8.21 -18.18
CA ARG A 399 -4.65 -7.01 -18.30
C ARG A 399 -5.03 -6.71 -19.76
N LEU A 400 -4.09 -6.81 -20.68
CA LEU A 400 -4.39 -6.59 -22.11
C LEU A 400 -5.32 -7.67 -22.68
N SER A 401 -5.13 -8.93 -22.29
CA SER A 401 -5.98 -10.06 -22.71
C SER A 401 -7.42 -9.92 -22.21
N ILE A 402 -7.64 -9.39 -21.00
CA ILE A 402 -8.99 -9.16 -20.46
C ILE A 402 -9.81 -8.25 -21.38
N HIS A 403 -9.19 -7.22 -21.95
CA HIS A 403 -9.89 -6.15 -22.66
C HIS A 403 -9.98 -6.36 -24.19
N ASP A 404 -9.33 -7.38 -24.73
CA ASP A 404 -9.35 -7.78 -26.15
C ASP A 404 -9.06 -6.62 -27.14
N TYR A 405 -7.98 -5.88 -26.87
CA TYR A 405 -7.59 -4.75 -27.69
C TYR A 405 -7.05 -5.19 -29.07
N PRO A 406 -7.33 -4.44 -30.16
CA PRO A 406 -6.76 -4.72 -31.47
C PRO A 406 -5.22 -4.75 -31.46
N GLY A 407 -4.64 -5.84 -31.97
CA GLY A 407 -3.19 -6.05 -31.97
C GLY A 407 -2.61 -6.47 -30.61
N GLY A 408 -3.47 -6.79 -29.65
CA GLY A 408 -3.10 -7.28 -28.32
C GLY A 408 -3.04 -8.80 -28.21
N PRO A 409 -2.64 -9.32 -27.04
CA PRO A 409 -2.66 -10.74 -26.74
C PRO A 409 -4.10 -11.25 -26.66
N ARG A 410 -4.33 -12.48 -27.14
CA ARG A 410 -5.64 -13.12 -27.04
C ARG A 410 -5.87 -13.66 -25.64
N LEU A 411 -7.14 -13.68 -25.21
CA LEU A 411 -7.51 -14.26 -23.93
C LEU A 411 -7.34 -15.79 -23.91
N GLU A 412 -7.58 -16.45 -25.04
CA GLU A 412 -7.49 -17.91 -25.20
C GLU A 412 -6.08 -18.48 -24.97
N ASP A 413 -5.03 -17.67 -25.20
CA ASP A 413 -3.64 -18.08 -25.02
C ASP A 413 -3.17 -17.95 -23.56
N LEU A 414 -3.90 -17.18 -22.75
CA LEU A 414 -3.49 -16.83 -21.38
C LEU A 414 -3.44 -18.03 -20.41
N PRO A 415 -4.35 -19.02 -20.46
CA PRO A 415 -4.26 -20.22 -19.62
C PRO A 415 -2.93 -20.97 -19.79
N ALA A 416 -2.39 -21.04 -21.01
CA ALA A 416 -1.09 -21.66 -21.25
C ALA A 416 0.05 -20.85 -20.61
N VAL A 417 0.01 -19.52 -20.72
CA VAL A 417 1.00 -18.62 -20.11
C VAL A 417 0.96 -18.71 -18.58
N LEU A 418 -0.24 -18.74 -17.98
CA LEU A 418 -0.42 -18.89 -16.54
C LEU A 418 0.05 -20.27 -16.05
N ALA A 419 -0.22 -21.33 -16.81
CA ALA A 419 0.25 -22.67 -16.49
C ALA A 419 1.79 -22.77 -16.48
N ASP A 420 2.47 -22.13 -17.45
CA ASP A 420 3.93 -22.05 -17.46
C ASP A 420 4.46 -21.24 -16.27
N ALA A 421 3.85 -20.07 -16.00
CA ALA A 421 4.26 -19.16 -14.93
C ALA A 421 4.04 -19.72 -13.50
N LEU A 422 3.05 -20.61 -13.33
CA LEU A 422 2.76 -21.29 -12.07
C LEU A 422 3.62 -22.55 -11.83
N SER A 423 4.28 -23.07 -12.86
CA SER A 423 5.05 -24.31 -12.76
C SER A 423 6.18 -24.23 -11.72
N GLN A 424 6.52 -25.38 -11.11
CA GLN A 424 7.52 -25.46 -10.04
C GLN A 424 8.94 -25.03 -10.48
N SER A 425 9.22 -25.00 -11.78
CA SER A 425 10.50 -24.52 -12.32
C SER A 425 10.63 -22.99 -12.27
N GLN A 426 9.52 -22.28 -12.03
CA GLN A 426 9.50 -20.82 -12.02
C GLN A 426 9.87 -20.25 -10.65
N PRO A 427 10.41 -19.01 -10.63
CA PRO A 427 10.68 -18.29 -9.38
C PRO A 427 9.41 -18.12 -8.53
N SER A 428 9.54 -18.26 -7.22
CA SER A 428 8.42 -18.20 -6.26
C SER A 428 7.55 -16.94 -6.41
N VAL A 429 8.19 -15.78 -6.60
CA VAL A 429 7.51 -14.50 -6.82
C VAL A 429 6.60 -14.54 -8.05
N LEU A 430 7.07 -15.13 -9.15
CA LEU A 430 6.27 -15.25 -10.37
C LEU A 430 5.07 -16.17 -10.15
N ARG A 431 5.27 -17.28 -9.42
CA ARG A 431 4.20 -18.21 -9.07
C ARG A 431 3.11 -17.53 -8.26
N VAL A 432 3.48 -16.77 -7.22
CA VAL A 432 2.55 -15.99 -6.40
C VAL A 432 1.82 -14.92 -7.21
N ALA A 433 2.54 -14.17 -8.06
CA ALA A 433 1.90 -13.20 -8.97
C ALA A 433 0.92 -13.87 -9.95
N SER A 434 1.20 -15.10 -10.38
CA SER A 434 0.33 -15.85 -11.29
C SER A 434 -0.96 -16.31 -10.61
N VAL A 435 -0.90 -16.68 -9.33
CA VAL A 435 -2.10 -16.97 -8.53
C VAL A 435 -3.03 -15.76 -8.51
N LYS A 436 -2.50 -14.57 -8.17
CA LYS A 436 -3.25 -13.30 -8.19
C LYS A 436 -3.84 -12.99 -9.58
N ALA A 437 -3.03 -13.13 -10.62
CA ALA A 437 -3.46 -12.89 -12.00
C ALA A 437 -4.63 -13.80 -12.41
N LEU A 438 -4.55 -15.09 -12.06
CA LEU A 438 -5.58 -16.08 -12.36
C LEU A 438 -6.94 -15.74 -11.73
N GLY A 439 -6.94 -15.32 -10.45
CA GLY A 439 -8.15 -14.83 -9.78
C GLY A 439 -8.81 -13.66 -10.52
N SER A 440 -8.01 -12.72 -11.03
CA SER A 440 -8.54 -11.54 -11.74
C SER A 440 -9.11 -11.83 -13.14
N VAL A 441 -8.63 -12.87 -13.83
CA VAL A 441 -9.00 -13.14 -15.23
C VAL A 441 -10.09 -14.21 -15.36
N GLY A 442 -10.29 -15.06 -14.34
CA GLY A 442 -11.20 -16.22 -14.44
C GLY A 442 -12.64 -15.87 -14.84
N SER A 443 -13.19 -14.74 -14.41
CA SER A 443 -14.54 -14.31 -14.81
C SER A 443 -14.67 -14.05 -16.31
N ARG A 444 -13.63 -13.50 -16.95
CA ARG A 444 -13.58 -13.25 -18.40
C ARG A 444 -13.34 -14.54 -19.17
N LEU A 445 -12.49 -15.43 -18.66
CA LEU A 445 -12.30 -16.76 -19.24
C LEU A 445 -13.61 -17.55 -19.25
N ARG A 446 -14.37 -17.51 -18.16
CA ARG A 446 -15.71 -18.12 -18.10
C ARG A 446 -16.65 -17.56 -19.16
N GLN A 447 -16.70 -16.24 -19.32
CA GLN A 447 -17.56 -15.59 -20.33
C GLN A 447 -17.22 -16.05 -21.75
N VAL A 448 -15.92 -16.16 -22.07
CA VAL A 448 -15.47 -16.60 -23.39
C VAL A 448 -15.68 -18.11 -23.60
N CYS A 449 -15.45 -18.94 -22.57
CA CYS A 449 -15.75 -20.38 -22.62
C CYS A 449 -17.24 -20.66 -22.85
N ALA A 450 -18.13 -19.84 -22.28
CA ALA A 450 -19.57 -19.97 -22.49
C ALA A 450 -20.01 -19.51 -23.89
N ALA A 451 -19.21 -18.72 -24.60
CA ALA A 451 -19.50 -18.26 -25.94
C ALA A 451 -19.14 -19.34 -26.98
N ALA A 452 -20.12 -19.74 -27.81
CA ALA A 452 -20.01 -20.81 -28.80
C ALA A 452 -18.97 -20.58 -29.93
N SER A 453 -18.28 -19.44 -29.93
CA SER A 453 -17.35 -19.01 -30.99
C SER A 453 -15.89 -19.41 -30.75
N THR A 454 -15.53 -19.93 -29.57
CA THR A 454 -14.15 -20.33 -29.26
C THR A 454 -14.01 -21.84 -29.13
N PRO A 455 -12.88 -22.44 -29.57
CA PRO A 455 -12.62 -23.85 -29.33
C PRO A 455 -12.42 -24.06 -27.82
N MET A 456 -13.48 -24.51 -27.14
CA MET A 456 -13.52 -24.75 -25.69
C MET A 456 -12.31 -25.56 -25.18
N SER A 457 -11.75 -26.44 -26.02
CA SER A 457 -10.54 -27.24 -25.73
C SER A 457 -9.28 -26.42 -25.46
N ALA A 458 -9.13 -25.23 -26.04
CA ALA A 458 -7.92 -24.41 -25.87
C ALA A 458 -7.77 -23.93 -24.43
N ILE A 459 -8.88 -23.62 -23.75
CA ILE A 459 -8.90 -23.16 -22.37
C ILE A 459 -9.01 -24.34 -21.40
N THR A 460 -9.92 -25.28 -21.66
CA THR A 460 -10.22 -26.36 -20.69
C THR A 460 -9.06 -27.34 -20.49
N GLN A 461 -8.20 -27.55 -21.49
CA GLN A 461 -7.03 -28.43 -21.38
C GLN A 461 -6.03 -27.99 -20.30
N HIS A 462 -6.01 -26.71 -19.92
CA HIS A 462 -5.08 -26.17 -18.93
C HIS A 462 -5.64 -26.16 -17.51
N LEU A 463 -6.96 -26.28 -17.32
CA LEU A 463 -7.61 -26.18 -16.01
C LEU A 463 -7.08 -27.18 -14.96
N PRO A 464 -6.85 -28.48 -15.29
CA PRO A 464 -6.31 -29.42 -14.31
C PRO A 464 -4.93 -29.00 -13.79
N ASN A 465 -4.06 -28.52 -14.69
CA ASN A 465 -2.72 -28.08 -14.30
C ASN A 465 -2.76 -26.78 -13.47
N LEU A 466 -3.67 -25.86 -13.81
CA LEU A 466 -3.86 -24.63 -13.05
C LEU A 466 -4.31 -24.93 -11.62
N VAL A 467 -5.32 -25.80 -11.42
CA VAL A 467 -5.76 -26.21 -10.07
C VAL A 467 -4.60 -26.86 -9.30
N ALA A 468 -3.91 -27.84 -9.90
CA ALA A 468 -2.80 -28.52 -9.25
C ALA A 468 -1.68 -27.55 -8.84
N SER A 469 -1.35 -26.58 -9.70
CA SER A 469 -0.29 -25.62 -9.42
C SER A 469 -0.69 -24.58 -8.36
N VAL A 470 -1.96 -24.17 -8.31
CA VAL A 470 -2.46 -23.27 -7.24
C VAL A 470 -2.44 -23.98 -5.89
N VAL A 471 -2.85 -25.26 -5.84
CA VAL A 471 -2.78 -26.08 -4.62
C VAL A 471 -1.33 -26.23 -4.16
N ASP A 472 -0.42 -26.52 -5.09
CA ASP A 472 1.02 -26.59 -4.79
C ASP A 472 1.56 -25.26 -4.23
N CYS A 473 1.13 -24.12 -4.77
CA CYS A 473 1.45 -22.80 -4.21
C CYS A 473 0.92 -22.66 -2.78
N LEU A 474 -0.36 -22.97 -2.53
CA LEU A 474 -0.97 -22.90 -1.20
C LEU A 474 -0.22 -23.76 -0.18
N SER A 475 0.17 -24.98 -0.56
CA SER A 475 0.99 -25.86 0.28
C SER A 475 2.43 -25.33 0.49
N SER A 476 3.03 -24.69 -0.52
CA SER A 476 4.41 -24.22 -0.46
C SER A 476 4.59 -22.92 0.30
N PHE A 477 3.63 -21.99 0.20
CA PHE A 477 3.74 -20.63 0.71
C PHE A 477 2.86 -20.38 1.94
N GLY A 478 1.79 -21.15 2.14
CA GLY A 478 0.95 -21.09 3.34
C GLY A 478 0.04 -19.86 3.42
N GLU A 479 -0.20 -19.40 4.65
CA GLU A 479 -1.14 -18.32 5.00
C GLU A 479 -0.97 -17.01 4.21
N PRO A 480 0.25 -16.51 3.88
CA PRO A 480 0.43 -15.23 3.18
C PRO A 480 -0.28 -15.12 1.82
N ILE A 481 -0.60 -16.25 1.18
CA ILE A 481 -1.29 -16.28 -0.12
C ILE A 481 -2.63 -17.00 -0.06
N LEU A 482 -3.14 -17.30 1.14
CA LEU A 482 -4.34 -18.12 1.31
C LEU A 482 -5.54 -17.51 0.58
N ASP A 483 -5.81 -16.22 0.81
CA ASP A 483 -6.91 -15.51 0.15
C ASP A 483 -6.76 -15.50 -1.37
N ASP A 484 -5.60 -15.09 -1.86
CA ASP A 484 -5.31 -15.05 -3.31
C ASP A 484 -5.44 -16.45 -3.95
N GLY A 485 -4.99 -17.49 -3.26
CA GLY A 485 -5.08 -18.88 -3.71
C GLY A 485 -6.50 -19.42 -3.72
N LEU A 486 -7.30 -19.13 -2.69
CA LEU A 486 -8.73 -19.48 -2.67
C LEU A 486 -9.49 -18.73 -3.77
N TYR A 487 -9.24 -17.44 -3.96
CA TYR A 487 -9.83 -16.68 -5.07
C TYR A 487 -9.44 -17.25 -6.44
N ALA A 488 -8.19 -17.67 -6.61
CA ALA A 488 -7.74 -18.31 -7.84
C ALA A 488 -8.41 -19.67 -8.07
N LEU A 489 -8.52 -20.52 -7.04
CA LEU A 489 -9.24 -21.80 -7.12
C LEU A 489 -10.71 -21.58 -7.49
N TYR A 490 -11.39 -20.69 -6.78
CA TYR A 490 -12.76 -20.29 -7.08
C TYR A 490 -12.92 -19.85 -8.54
N ALA A 491 -12.03 -18.96 -8.99
CA ALA A 491 -12.06 -18.42 -10.35
C ALA A 491 -11.90 -19.52 -11.41
N VAL A 492 -10.99 -20.48 -11.20
CA VAL A 492 -10.74 -21.59 -12.14
C VAL A 492 -11.93 -22.55 -12.21
N LEU A 493 -12.50 -22.93 -11.07
CA LEU A 493 -13.62 -23.86 -11.00
C LEU A 493 -14.88 -23.29 -11.67
N ARG A 494 -15.04 -21.96 -11.71
CA ARG A 494 -16.17 -21.34 -12.41
C ARG A 494 -16.02 -21.27 -13.92
N ILE A 495 -14.84 -21.56 -14.49
CA ILE A 495 -14.61 -21.50 -15.94
C ILE A 495 -15.45 -22.54 -16.69
N ASP A 496 -15.43 -23.79 -16.23
CA ASP A 496 -16.19 -24.90 -16.83
C ASP A 496 -16.88 -25.75 -15.74
N PRO A 497 -18.03 -25.27 -15.21
CA PRO A 497 -18.72 -25.93 -14.10
C PRO A 497 -19.22 -27.35 -14.45
N GLN A 498 -19.71 -27.55 -15.67
CA GLN A 498 -20.38 -28.79 -16.10
C GLN A 498 -19.43 -29.82 -16.71
N GLY A 499 -18.22 -29.41 -17.13
CA GLY A 499 -17.17 -30.32 -17.61
C GLY A 499 -16.10 -30.56 -16.56
N PHE A 500 -15.09 -29.69 -16.52
CA PHE A 500 -13.92 -29.84 -15.65
C PHE A 500 -14.27 -29.90 -14.16
N THR A 501 -15.09 -28.99 -13.64
CA THR A 501 -15.34 -28.88 -12.20
C THR A 501 -16.06 -30.10 -11.64
N LEU A 502 -17.04 -30.63 -12.37
CA LEU A 502 -17.67 -31.91 -12.06
C LEU A 502 -16.64 -33.05 -11.99
N SER A 503 -15.67 -33.09 -12.91
CA SER A 503 -14.61 -34.11 -12.91
C SER A 503 -13.60 -33.95 -11.78
N ALA A 504 -13.37 -32.72 -11.30
CA ALA A 504 -12.40 -32.39 -10.27
C ALA A 504 -13.00 -32.38 -8.84
N GLN A 505 -14.32 -32.55 -8.71
CA GLN A 505 -15.07 -32.41 -7.46
C GLN A 505 -14.42 -33.13 -6.27
N ASN A 506 -14.14 -34.43 -6.38
CA ASN A 506 -13.55 -35.21 -5.28
C ASN A 506 -12.17 -34.69 -4.84
N GLN A 507 -11.35 -34.27 -5.80
CA GLN A 507 -10.03 -33.71 -5.52
C GLN A 507 -10.16 -32.39 -4.78
N VAL A 508 -11.04 -31.50 -5.24
CA VAL A 508 -11.25 -30.18 -4.63
C VAL A 508 -11.87 -30.32 -3.24
N THR A 509 -12.84 -31.23 -3.05
CA THR A 509 -13.41 -31.51 -1.73
C THR A 509 -12.32 -31.88 -0.72
N ALA A 510 -11.39 -32.76 -1.07
CA ALA A 510 -10.28 -33.13 -0.18
C ALA A 510 -9.41 -31.91 0.18
N ILE A 511 -9.05 -31.09 -0.81
CA ILE A 511 -8.28 -29.85 -0.60
C ILE A 511 -9.02 -28.90 0.36
N MET A 512 -10.33 -28.74 0.18
CA MET A 512 -11.14 -27.85 1.01
C MET A 512 -11.29 -28.37 2.45
N VAL A 513 -11.35 -29.69 2.66
CA VAL A 513 -11.31 -30.29 4.00
C VAL A 513 -9.99 -29.95 4.69
N ASP A 514 -8.86 -30.10 3.99
CA ASP A 514 -7.53 -29.82 4.54
C ASP A 514 -7.33 -28.34 4.89
N LEU A 515 -7.89 -27.43 4.08
CA LEU A 515 -7.74 -25.98 4.27
C LEU A 515 -8.69 -25.38 5.32
N PHE A 516 -9.72 -26.11 5.76
CA PHE A 516 -10.79 -25.54 6.59
C PHE A 516 -10.30 -24.79 7.82
N LYS A 517 -9.39 -25.40 8.61
CA LYS A 517 -8.89 -24.79 9.85
C LYS A 517 -8.18 -23.46 9.61
N HIS A 518 -7.51 -23.32 8.47
CA HIS A 518 -6.82 -22.09 8.09
C HIS A 518 -7.78 -20.99 7.61
N CYS A 519 -8.99 -21.35 7.20
CA CYS A 519 -9.98 -20.40 6.66
C CYS A 519 -10.96 -19.87 7.71
N LEU A 520 -10.96 -20.44 8.93
CA LEU A 520 -11.91 -20.07 10.00
C LEU A 520 -11.60 -18.75 10.70
N SER A 521 -10.33 -18.34 10.74
CA SER A 521 -9.88 -17.21 11.55
C SER A 521 -10.19 -15.84 10.96
N VAL A 522 -10.53 -15.76 9.67
CA VAL A 522 -10.75 -14.49 8.96
C VAL A 522 -12.04 -14.58 8.16
N ALA A 523 -12.99 -13.67 8.46
CA ALA A 523 -14.33 -13.67 7.85
C ALA A 523 -14.32 -13.59 6.31
N SER A 524 -13.42 -12.79 5.73
CA SER A 524 -13.29 -12.65 4.27
C SER A 524 -12.70 -13.91 3.62
N THR A 525 -11.80 -14.62 4.29
CA THR A 525 -11.25 -15.90 3.82
C THR A 525 -12.33 -16.98 3.85
N LEU A 526 -13.12 -17.03 4.92
CA LEU A 526 -14.21 -17.97 5.08
C LEU A 526 -15.28 -17.79 4.00
N SER A 527 -15.60 -16.56 3.60
CA SER A 527 -16.62 -16.33 2.56
C SER A 527 -16.21 -16.93 1.21
N VAL A 528 -14.95 -16.73 0.79
CA VAL A 528 -14.43 -17.31 -0.46
C VAL A 528 -14.36 -18.83 -0.37
N TYR A 529 -13.99 -19.35 0.80
CA TYR A 529 -14.00 -20.78 1.08
C TYR A 529 -15.39 -21.39 0.87
N LEU A 530 -16.43 -20.76 1.43
CA LEU A 530 -17.82 -21.19 1.26
C LEU A 530 -18.30 -21.05 -0.20
N ASP A 531 -17.90 -20.00 -0.90
CA ASP A 531 -18.21 -19.81 -2.32
C ASP A 531 -17.67 -20.96 -3.21
N ILE A 532 -16.50 -21.51 -2.87
CA ILE A 532 -15.95 -22.69 -3.54
C ILE A 532 -16.82 -23.92 -3.25
N LEU A 533 -17.21 -24.15 -1.98
CA LEU A 533 -18.07 -25.27 -1.62
C LEU A 533 -19.42 -25.19 -2.34
N HIS A 534 -20.04 -24.01 -2.39
CA HIS A 534 -21.26 -23.79 -3.14
C HIS A 534 -21.07 -24.07 -4.64
N THR A 535 -19.95 -23.64 -5.23
CA THR A 535 -19.65 -23.92 -6.64
C THR A 535 -19.57 -25.44 -6.92
N ILE A 536 -19.01 -26.21 -5.98
CA ILE A 536 -18.91 -27.67 -6.11
C ILE A 536 -20.26 -28.35 -5.88
N GLN A 537 -21.09 -27.83 -4.96
CA GLN A 537 -22.43 -28.35 -4.69
C GLN A 537 -23.38 -28.11 -5.87
N GLU A 538 -23.41 -26.90 -6.42
CA GLU A 538 -24.26 -26.53 -7.56
C GLU A 538 -23.96 -27.35 -8.83
N THR A 539 -22.72 -27.85 -8.96
CA THR A 539 -22.27 -28.63 -10.11
C THR A 539 -22.49 -30.13 -9.94
N GLY A 540 -22.63 -30.63 -8.70
CA GLY A 540 -22.77 -32.05 -8.39
C GLY A 540 -24.20 -32.58 -8.52
N ASN A 541 -24.32 -33.91 -8.58
CA ASN A 541 -25.60 -34.61 -8.41
C ASN A 541 -25.88 -34.89 -6.92
N GLN A 542 -27.08 -35.36 -6.57
CA GLN A 542 -27.45 -35.68 -5.17
C GLN A 542 -26.42 -36.57 -4.45
N SER A 543 -25.90 -37.59 -5.12
CA SER A 543 -24.85 -38.47 -4.55
C SER A 543 -23.52 -37.77 -4.29
N SER A 544 -23.19 -36.73 -5.06
CA SER A 544 -22.01 -35.90 -4.83
C SER A 544 -22.18 -34.99 -3.61
N SER A 545 -23.39 -34.51 -3.35
CA SER A 545 -23.70 -33.70 -2.16
C SER A 545 -23.51 -34.54 -0.89
N GLU A 546 -24.02 -35.77 -0.88
CA GLU A 546 -23.84 -36.70 0.23
C GLU A 546 -22.35 -37.00 0.48
N ALA A 547 -21.56 -37.21 -0.58
CA ALA A 547 -20.13 -37.46 -0.45
C ALA A 547 -19.36 -36.24 0.12
N LEU A 548 -19.77 -35.03 -0.27
CA LEU A 548 -19.22 -33.79 0.26
C LEU A 548 -19.58 -33.63 1.75
N GLU A 549 -20.85 -33.84 2.12
CA GLU A 549 -21.30 -33.81 3.52
C GLU A 549 -20.53 -34.80 4.40
N GLN A 550 -20.36 -36.05 3.95
CA GLN A 550 -19.60 -37.08 4.68
C GLN A 550 -18.13 -36.72 4.85
N ALA A 551 -17.53 -35.99 3.91
CA ALA A 551 -16.15 -35.54 4.02
C ALA A 551 -15.96 -34.44 5.08
N PHE A 552 -16.94 -33.55 5.24
CA PHE A 552 -16.87 -32.40 6.15
C PHE A 552 -17.36 -32.69 7.57
N LEU A 553 -18.25 -33.68 7.74
CA LEU A 553 -18.90 -34.00 9.01
C LEU A 553 -17.91 -34.25 10.18
N PRO A 554 -16.82 -35.03 10.04
CA PRO A 554 -15.91 -35.31 11.14
C PRO A 554 -15.19 -34.05 11.66
N MET A 555 -14.87 -33.14 10.74
CA MET A 555 -14.15 -31.92 11.07
C MET A 555 -15.07 -30.86 11.68
N LEU A 556 -16.32 -30.74 11.22
CA LEU A 556 -17.33 -29.88 11.85
C LEU A 556 -17.63 -30.34 13.29
N LEU A 557 -17.75 -31.65 13.52
CA LEU A 557 -17.93 -32.23 14.85
C LEU A 557 -16.74 -31.89 15.77
N THR A 558 -15.51 -32.05 15.26
CA THR A 558 -14.28 -31.69 16.01
C THR A 558 -14.27 -30.23 16.44
N CYS A 559 -14.72 -29.30 15.57
CA CYS A 559 -14.81 -27.89 15.91
C CYS A 559 -15.91 -27.59 16.93
N LEU A 560 -17.08 -28.21 16.78
CA LEU A 560 -18.19 -28.06 17.73
C LEU A 560 -17.87 -28.60 19.13
N GLU A 561 -17.05 -29.65 19.21
CA GLU A 561 -16.55 -30.21 20.47
C GLU A 561 -15.49 -29.31 21.14
N GLN A 562 -14.77 -28.49 20.36
CA GLN A 562 -13.80 -27.51 20.84
C GLN A 562 -14.47 -26.14 21.08
N GLN A 563 -15.40 -26.10 22.05
CA GLN A 563 -16.26 -24.94 22.37
C GLN A 563 -15.53 -23.58 22.48
N ASP A 564 -14.27 -23.53 22.91
CA ASP A 564 -13.50 -22.28 23.07
C ASP A 564 -13.09 -21.63 21.73
N THR A 565 -13.05 -22.37 20.62
CA THR A 565 -12.65 -21.83 19.30
C THR A 565 -13.81 -21.15 18.56
N LEU A 566 -15.03 -21.67 18.69
CA LEU A 566 -16.21 -21.12 18.02
C LEU A 566 -16.68 -19.78 18.61
N GLU A 567 -16.57 -19.58 19.93
CA GLU A 567 -16.94 -18.29 20.55
C GLU A 567 -16.06 -17.14 20.05
N SER A 568 -14.78 -17.38 19.75
CA SER A 568 -13.89 -16.36 19.16
C SER A 568 -14.25 -16.00 17.71
N VAL A 569 -14.66 -16.99 16.91
CA VAL A 569 -15.06 -16.82 15.49
C VAL A 569 -16.45 -16.17 15.38
N VAL A 570 -17.36 -16.48 16.31
CA VAL A 570 -18.73 -15.93 16.34
C VAL A 570 -18.76 -14.48 16.82
N VAL A 571 -17.78 -14.04 17.62
CA VAL A 571 -17.71 -12.65 18.13
C VAL A 571 -17.23 -11.66 17.06
N GLU A 572 -16.41 -12.07 16.08
CA GLU A 572 -15.96 -11.20 14.97
C GLU A 572 -16.98 -11.09 13.82
N LEU A 573 -17.85 -12.10 13.66
CA LEU A 573 -18.91 -12.12 12.65
C LEU A 573 -20.15 -11.37 13.15
N SER A 574 -20.10 -10.03 13.12
CA SER A 574 -21.26 -9.16 13.40
C SER A 574 -22.36 -9.17 12.31
N TRP A 575 -22.41 -10.23 11.51
CA TRP A 575 -23.50 -10.54 10.57
C TRP A 575 -23.98 -11.97 10.85
N ASN A 576 -25.22 -12.05 11.34
CA ASN A 576 -26.07 -13.23 11.56
C ASN A 576 -25.33 -14.57 11.76
N ALA A 577 -25.01 -14.86 13.03
CA ALA A 577 -24.69 -16.22 13.48
C ALA A 577 -25.73 -17.26 13.04
N ASP A 578 -26.98 -16.83 12.82
CA ASP A 578 -28.05 -17.65 12.29
C ASP A 578 -27.87 -18.00 10.80
N ASP A 579 -27.26 -17.17 9.93
CA ASP A 579 -27.10 -17.47 8.49
C ASP A 579 -25.97 -18.47 8.19
N VAL A 580 -24.86 -18.44 8.95
CA VAL A 580 -23.79 -19.45 8.85
C VAL A 580 -24.24 -20.76 9.47
N ARG A 581 -24.94 -20.69 10.61
CA ARG A 581 -25.58 -21.84 11.23
C ARG A 581 -26.71 -22.38 10.37
N ASP A 582 -27.46 -21.57 9.64
CA ASP A 582 -28.54 -21.97 8.73
C ASP A 582 -28.05 -22.34 7.33
N SER A 583 -26.87 -21.90 6.91
CA SER A 583 -26.21 -22.41 5.68
C SER A 583 -25.58 -23.77 5.94
N ILE A 584 -24.87 -23.93 7.06
CA ILE A 584 -24.29 -25.21 7.47
C ILE A 584 -25.40 -26.16 7.94
N SER A 585 -26.36 -25.69 8.75
CA SER A 585 -27.50 -26.51 9.16
C SER A 585 -28.53 -26.69 8.04
N GLY A 586 -28.72 -25.76 7.11
CA GLY A 586 -29.59 -25.93 5.95
C GLY A 586 -29.01 -26.90 4.91
N ALA A 587 -27.68 -26.93 4.78
CA ALA A 587 -26.98 -28.02 4.08
C ALA A 587 -27.18 -29.37 4.78
N LEU A 588 -27.22 -29.41 6.13
CA LEU A 588 -27.43 -30.63 6.91
C LEU A 588 -28.93 -31.04 7.05
N HIS A 589 -29.87 -30.10 7.05
CA HIS A 589 -31.29 -30.33 7.34
C HIS A 589 -32.06 -30.81 6.11
N ASN A 590 -31.62 -30.40 4.91
CA ASN A 590 -32.15 -30.95 3.67
C ASN A 590 -31.68 -32.41 3.39
N SER A 591 -30.64 -32.87 4.08
CA SER A 591 -30.08 -34.23 4.00
C SER A 591 -30.63 -35.19 5.08
N MET A 592 -31.02 -34.68 6.25
CA MET A 592 -31.51 -35.51 7.36
C MET A 592 -32.97 -36.02 7.26
N THR A 593 -33.69 -35.78 6.15
CA THR A 593 -35.07 -36.31 5.99
C THR A 593 -35.17 -37.72 5.38
N SER A 594 -34.05 -38.42 5.13
CA SER A 594 -34.07 -39.75 4.49
C SER A 594 -33.54 -40.92 5.32
N ILE A 595 -33.12 -40.74 6.58
CA ILE A 595 -32.61 -41.84 7.42
C ILE A 595 -33.64 -42.21 8.51
N PRO A 596 -34.19 -43.44 8.54
CA PRO A 596 -35.13 -43.86 9.57
C PRO A 596 -34.43 -44.06 10.94
N CYS A 597 -35.09 -43.55 11.99
CA CYS A 597 -34.64 -43.38 13.39
C CYS A 597 -34.16 -44.61 14.19
N ASP A 598 -33.83 -45.76 13.62
CA ASP A 598 -33.75 -47.01 14.40
C ASP A 598 -32.32 -47.53 14.75
N THR A 599 -31.24 -46.76 14.59
CA THR A 599 -29.87 -47.31 14.82
C THR A 599 -28.91 -46.53 15.74
N LEU A 600 -29.38 -45.54 16.51
CA LEU A 600 -28.50 -44.78 17.45
C LEU A 600 -28.78 -45.01 18.95
N CYS A 601 -29.49 -46.09 19.31
CA CYS A 601 -29.66 -46.53 20.70
C CYS A 601 -28.91 -47.85 20.98
N SER A 602 -27.60 -47.91 20.76
CA SER A 602 -26.78 -48.99 21.36
C SER A 602 -25.28 -48.69 21.36
N SER A 603 -24.84 -47.77 22.22
CA SER A 603 -23.64 -47.90 23.06
C SER A 603 -23.29 -46.54 23.66
N VAL A 604 -23.60 -46.39 24.95
CA VAL A 604 -22.98 -45.39 25.85
C VAL A 604 -21.50 -45.65 25.98
#